data_AF-A0AB37T641-F1
#
_entry.id   AF-A0AB37T641-F1
#
_cell.length_a   1.000
_cell.length_b   1.000
_cell.length_c   1.000
_cell.angle_alpha   90.00
_cell.angle_beta   90.00
_cell.angle_gamma   90.00
#
_symmetry.space_group_name_H-M   'P 1'
#
loop_
_entity.id
_entity.type
_entity.pdbx_description
1 polymer ?
#
loop_
_entity_poly.entity_id
_entity_poly.type
_entity_poly.pdbx_seq_one_letter_code
_entity_poly.pdbx_strand_id
1 'polypeptide(L)'
;MRERLGPTWVISPWDEVTVEETGSSPGAPPALVLSGTAGLLMIRPPDNRGTWPDRAVFLRRLRDCADELAALLESRAANGACDDNSRQE
;
A
#
# COMPACT_ATOMS: atom_id res chain seq x y z
N MET A 1 -26.40 7.99 -1.36
CA MET A 1 -25.77 6.85 -2.06
C MET A 1 -24.54 6.48 -1.23
N ARG A 2 -24.51 5.34 -0.52
CA ARG A 2 -23.28 4.93 0.16
C ARG A 2 -22.31 4.51 -0.92
N GLU A 3 -21.22 5.27 -1.08
CA GLU A 3 -20.11 4.84 -1.91
C GLU A 3 -19.69 3.46 -1.43
N ARG A 4 -19.92 2.44 -2.26
CA ARG A 4 -19.40 1.12 -1.98
C ARG A 4 -17.90 1.27 -2.18
N LEU A 5 -17.19 1.50 -1.08
CA LEU A 5 -15.74 1.33 -1.05
C LEU A 5 -15.45 -0.03 -1.70
N GLY A 6 -14.49 -0.05 -2.62
CA GLY A 6 -14.03 -1.28 -3.24
C GLY A 6 -13.54 -2.29 -2.20
N PRO A 7 -13.05 -3.46 -2.61
CA PRO A 7 -12.46 -4.41 -1.67
C PRO A 7 -11.39 -3.72 -0.81
N THR A 8 -11.60 -3.72 0.51
CA THR A 8 -10.66 -3.15 1.48
C THR A 8 -9.61 -4.20 1.84
N TRP A 9 -8.34 -3.83 1.73
CA TRP A 9 -7.23 -4.64 2.24
C TRP A 9 -6.91 -4.25 3.68
N VAL A 10 -6.93 -5.21 4.60
CA VAL A 10 -6.52 -5.01 6.00
C VAL A 10 -5.09 -5.54 6.14
N ILE A 11 -4.14 -4.65 6.44
CA ILE A 11 -2.70 -4.99 6.51
C ILE A 11 -2.44 -5.93 7.69
N SER A 12 -1.83 -7.06 7.40
CA SER A 12 -1.36 -8.06 8.36
C SER A 12 0.17 -8.03 8.45
N PRO A 13 0.78 -8.39 9.61
CA PRO A 13 2.23 -8.49 9.74
C PRO A 13 2.90 -9.49 8.80
N TRP A 14 2.12 -10.40 8.22
CA TRP A 14 2.56 -11.41 7.26
C TRP A 14 2.34 -10.99 5.81
N ASP A 15 1.80 -9.80 5.57
CA ASP A 15 1.64 -9.27 4.22
C ASP A 15 2.97 -8.72 3.73
N GLU A 16 3.30 -9.04 2.49
CA GLU A 16 4.54 -8.64 1.81
C GLU A 16 4.23 -7.73 0.62
N VAL A 17 5.19 -6.85 0.30
CA VAL A 17 5.12 -5.97 -0.87
C VAL A 17 6.40 -6.13 -1.68
N THR A 18 6.29 -6.64 -2.91
CA THR A 18 7.42 -6.92 -3.81
C THR A 18 7.22 -6.32 -5.20
N VAL A 19 8.32 -6.14 -5.95
CA VAL A 19 8.28 -5.81 -7.38
C VAL A 19 8.64 -7.07 -8.16
N GLU A 20 7.74 -7.51 -9.04
CA GLU A 20 7.89 -8.72 -9.85
C GLU A 20 8.04 -8.36 -11.33
N GLU A 21 9.02 -8.98 -11.99
CA GLU A 21 9.14 -8.92 -13.44
C GLU A 21 8.05 -9.79 -14.08
N THR A 22 7.19 -9.21 -14.92
CA THR A 22 6.04 -9.94 -15.50
C THR A 22 6.38 -10.70 -16.78
N GLY A 23 7.62 -10.63 -17.26
CA GLY A 23 8.10 -11.36 -18.42
C GLY A 23 9.59 -11.18 -18.66
N SER A 24 10.19 -12.09 -19.43
CA SER A 24 11.65 -12.14 -19.65
C SER A 24 12.17 -11.09 -20.65
N SER A 25 11.27 -10.30 -21.25
CA SER A 25 11.63 -9.26 -22.22
C SER A 25 11.74 -7.91 -21.51
N PRO A 26 12.70 -7.04 -21.90
CA PRO A 26 12.75 -5.63 -21.45
C PRO A 26 11.49 -4.81 -21.78
N GLY A 27 10.53 -5.42 -22.49
CA GLY A 27 9.22 -4.85 -22.75
C GLY A 27 8.08 -5.28 -21.90
N ALA A 28 8.28 -6.28 -21.05
CA ALA A 28 7.29 -6.63 -20.05
C ALA A 28 7.26 -5.54 -18.97
N PRO A 29 6.08 -5.04 -18.58
CA PRO A 29 5.99 -4.10 -17.46
C PRO A 29 6.26 -4.81 -16.14
N PRO A 30 7.15 -4.32 -15.26
CA PRO A 30 7.21 -4.84 -13.90
C PRO A 30 5.91 -4.52 -13.15
N ALA A 31 5.53 -5.36 -12.20
CA ALA A 31 4.33 -5.19 -11.39
C ALA A 31 4.69 -5.05 -9.91
N LEU A 32 3.94 -4.22 -9.18
CA LEU A 32 3.98 -4.20 -7.72
C LEU A 32 2.99 -5.24 -7.22
N VAL A 33 3.44 -6.16 -6.39
CA VAL A 33 2.64 -7.25 -5.83
C VAL A 33 2.52 -7.06 -4.34
N LEU A 34 1.29 -7.10 -3.84
CA LEU A 34 0.97 -7.21 -2.43
C LEU A 34 0.38 -8.59 -2.21
N SER A 35 1.05 -9.41 -1.42
CA SER A 35 0.66 -10.79 -1.14
C SER A 35 0.52 -10.97 0.36
N GLY A 36 -0.41 -11.83 0.78
CA GLY A 36 -0.51 -12.19 2.19
C GLY A 36 -1.85 -12.81 2.54
N THR A 37 -2.23 -12.63 3.80
CA THR A 37 -3.39 -13.32 4.39
C THR A 37 -4.72 -12.89 3.79
N ALA A 38 -4.80 -11.65 3.29
CA ALA A 38 -5.99 -11.11 2.62
C ALA A 38 -6.07 -11.47 1.12
N GLY A 39 -5.04 -12.12 0.56
CA GLY A 39 -5.03 -12.61 -0.82
C GLY A 39 -3.82 -12.12 -1.63
N LEU A 40 -4.07 -11.76 -2.90
CA LEU A 40 -3.07 -11.23 -3.82
C LEU A 40 -3.64 -10.01 -4.54
N LEU A 41 -2.93 -8.88 -4.48
CA LEU A 41 -3.20 -7.69 -5.28
C LEU A 41 -1.97 -7.40 -6.16
N MET A 42 -2.20 -7.26 -7.46
CA MET A 42 -1.16 -6.90 -8.43
C MET A 42 -1.49 -5.54 -9.07
N ILE A 43 -0.57 -4.59 -8.96
CA ILE A 43 -0.64 -3.29 -9.62
C ILE A 43 0.33 -3.33 -10.81
N ARG A 44 -0.23 -3.41 -12.02
CA ARG A 44 0.54 -3.47 -13.26
C ARG A 44 0.38 -2.17 -14.08
N PRO A 45 1.47 -1.57 -14.58
CA PRO A 45 1.36 -0.50 -15.55
C PRO A 45 0.83 -1.04 -16.91
N PRO A 46 0.22 -0.18 -17.75
CA PRO A 46 -0.25 -0.60 -19.06
C PRO A 46 0.93 -1.01 -19.96
N ASP A 47 0.68 -1.85 -20.96
CA ASP A 47 1.71 -2.36 -21.87
C ASP A 47 2.38 -1.28 -22.71
N ASN A 48 1.69 -0.14 -22.90
CA ASN A 48 2.24 0.99 -23.62
C ASN A 48 3.31 1.73 -22.80
N ARG A 49 4.57 1.47 -23.13
CA ARG A 49 5.76 2.07 -22.51
C ARG A 49 5.79 3.59 -22.52
N GLY A 50 5.20 4.24 -23.52
CA GLY A 50 5.19 5.71 -23.61
C GLY A 50 4.50 6.38 -22.43
N THR A 51 3.63 5.66 -21.73
CA THR A 51 2.86 6.16 -20.57
C THR A 51 3.47 5.79 -19.21
N TRP A 52 4.56 5.03 -19.19
CA TRP A 52 5.19 4.57 -17.95
C TRP A 52 5.72 5.71 -17.05
N PRO A 53 6.28 6.82 -17.58
CA PRO A 53 6.70 7.93 -16.74
C PRO A 53 5.55 8.48 -15.86
N ASP A 54 4.35 8.60 -16.41
CA ASP A 54 3.17 9.06 -15.65
C ASP A 54 2.74 8.04 -14.59
N ARG A 55 2.88 6.74 -14.88
CA ARG A 55 2.60 5.68 -13.89
C ARG A 55 3.65 5.66 -12.78
N ALA A 56 4.90 5.96 -13.09
CA ALA A 56 5.93 6.15 -12.08
C ALA A 56 5.61 7.34 -11.16
N VAL A 57 5.07 8.45 -11.69
CA VAL A 57 4.58 9.57 -10.87
C VAL A 57 3.45 9.14 -9.94
N PHE A 58 2.49 8.36 -10.45
CA PHE A 58 1.41 7.82 -9.61
C PHE A 58 1.93 6.90 -8.50
N LEU A 59 2.86 5.98 -8.80
CA LEU A 59 3.45 5.08 -7.80
C LEU A 59 4.24 5.83 -6.72
N ARG A 60 4.90 6.93 -7.08
CA ARG A 60 5.56 7.81 -6.09
C ARG A 60 4.54 8.46 -5.16
N ARG A 61 3.44 9.00 -5.69
CA ARG A 61 2.36 9.56 -4.87
C ARG A 61 1.74 8.51 -3.95
N LEU A 62 1.57 7.27 -4.43
CA LEU A 62 1.10 6.16 -3.60
C LEU A 62 2.05 5.91 -2.42
N ARG A 63 3.36 5.90 -2.66
CA ARG A 63 4.38 5.80 -1.60
C ARG A 63 4.27 6.95 -0.62
N ASP A 64 4.19 8.19 -1.09
CA ASP A 64 4.13 9.38 -0.25
C ASP A 64 2.89 9.34 0.67
N CYS A 65 1.72 8.98 0.14
CA CYS A 65 0.51 8.83 0.95
C CYS A 65 0.57 7.64 1.94
N ALA A 66 1.25 6.55 1.58
CA ALA A 66 1.47 5.43 2.49
C ALA A 66 2.39 5.82 3.66
N ASP A 67 3.42 6.62 3.39
CA ASP A 67 4.33 7.18 4.41
C ASP A 67 3.59 8.14 5.35
N GLU A 68 2.75 9.02 4.81
CA GLU A 68 1.87 9.89 5.62
C GLU A 68 0.94 9.08 6.52
N LEU A 69 0.34 7.99 6.01
CA LEU A 69 -0.51 7.10 6.81
C LEU A 69 0.30 6.41 7.92
N ALA A 70 1.51 5.94 7.64
CA ALA A 70 2.39 5.35 8.64
C ALA A 70 2.71 6.35 9.76
N ALA A 71 3.12 7.56 9.42
CA ALA A 71 3.39 8.61 10.40
C ALA A 71 2.16 8.96 11.26
N LEU A 72 0.96 8.98 10.67
CA LEU A 72 -0.28 9.17 11.42
C LEU A 72 -0.59 8.01 12.38
N LEU A 73 -0.32 6.77 11.97
CA LEU A 73 -0.49 5.59 12.83
C LEU A 73 0.51 5.63 14.00
N GLU A 74 1.78 5.92 13.74
CA GLU A 74 2.83 6.05 14.75
C GLU A 74 2.51 7.17 15.76
N SER A 75 2.14 8.35 15.26
CA SER A 75 1.76 9.48 16.10
C SER A 75 0.57 9.16 17.02
N ARG A 76 -0.46 8.48 16.49
CA ARG A 76 -1.63 8.08 17.29
C ARG A 76 -1.29 6.98 18.30
N ALA A 77 -0.46 6.01 17.93
CA ALA A 77 0.00 4.98 18.84
C ALA A 77 0.81 5.57 20.00
N ALA A 78 1.66 6.57 19.75
CA ALA A 78 2.41 7.27 20.78
C ALA A 78 1.53 8.10 21.73
N ASN A 79 0.48 8.75 21.19
CA ASN A 79 -0.42 9.60 21.99
C ASN A 79 -1.50 8.82 22.76
N GLY A 80 -1.91 7.63 22.27
CA GLY A 80 -2.89 6.77 22.93
C GLY A 80 -2.33 6.00 24.14
N ALA A 81 -1.02 5.97 24.34
CA ALA A 81 -0.36 5.33 25.49
C ALA A 81 -0.56 6.10 26.82
N CYS A 82 -1.17 7.28 26.80
CA CYS A 82 -1.45 8.08 28.01
C CYS A 82 -2.82 7.78 28.66
N ASP A 83 -3.70 7.01 28.03
CA ASP A 83 -5.08 6.80 28.53
C ASP A 83 -5.23 5.63 29.52
N ASP A 84 -4.15 4.92 29.87
CA ASP A 84 -4.19 3.73 30.76
C ASP A 84 -3.47 3.91 32.11
N ASN A 85 -3.51 5.12 32.70
CA ASN A 85 -2.99 5.32 34.06
C ASN A 85 -3.90 6.14 34.98
N SER A 86 -5.22 6.07 34.80
CA SER A 86 -6.17 6.81 35.67
C SER A 86 -7.45 6.03 35.96
N ARG A 87 -7.36 4.73 36.27
CA ARG A 87 -8.42 4.00 36.99
C ARG A 87 -7.84 2.84 37.82
N GLN A 88 -7.24 3.15 38.97
CA GLN A 88 -7.19 2.27 40.14
C GLN A 88 -6.82 3.13 41.36
N GLU A 89 -7.84 3.79 41.94
CA GLU A 89 -7.90 4.07 43.37
C GLU A 89 -8.70 2.96 44.04
#